data_AF-A0A966SVZ6-F1
#
_entry.id   AF-A0A966SVZ6-F1
#
_cell.length_a   1.000
_cell.length_b   1.000
_cell.length_c   1.000
_cell.angle_alpha   90.00
_cell.angle_beta   90.00
_cell.angle_gamma   90.00
#
_symmetry.space_group_name_H-M   'P 1'
#
loop_
_entity.id
_entity.type
_entity.pdbx_description
1 polymer ?
#
loop_
_entity_poly.entity_id
_entity_poly.type
_entity_poly.pdbx_seq_one_letter_code
_entity_poly.pdbx_strand_id
1 'polypeptide(L)'
;MLGTAAERQGRSERSGSYSGSVSVNASCVVELERRLPWGVERTEVVVDGRGRPLYSISRSPGAVITSRWVPMVKGSCSAEQLDGLVLSQQAGLSWQGKAWVPNAVVQREQWRSGSVEGIALMSTNGMGETVRYSGTLKLAPSSCWGELQERDSQGNGYRYRALVVNGHKRSGARGYFYLQRDPDDLTVGWLVRD
;
A
#
# COMPACT_ATOMS: atom_id res chain seq x y z
N MET A 1 -8.76 -17.85 8.15
CA MET A 1 -7.97 -16.60 8.19
C MET A 1 -8.93 -15.42 8.30
N LEU A 2 -8.56 -14.37 9.04
CA LEU A 2 -9.29 -13.11 9.10
C LEU A 2 -8.35 -11.97 8.70
N GLY A 3 -8.89 -10.92 8.11
CA GLY A 3 -8.10 -9.74 7.77
C GLY A 3 -8.96 -8.55 7.38
N THR A 4 -8.31 -7.48 6.93
CA THR A 4 -8.96 -6.27 6.41
C THR A 4 -8.51 -6.05 4.98
N ALA A 5 -9.44 -5.68 4.11
CA ALA A 5 -9.16 -5.26 2.75
C ALA A 5 -9.56 -3.80 2.56
N ALA A 6 -8.77 -3.09 1.75
CA ALA A 6 -9.10 -1.79 1.19
C ALA A 6 -8.97 -1.89 -0.33
N GLU A 7 -9.92 -1.34 -1.05
CA GLU A 7 -9.98 -1.41 -2.52
C GLU A 7 -10.35 -0.04 -3.07
N ARG A 8 -9.68 0.33 -4.16
CA ARG A 8 -9.99 1.51 -4.95
C ARG A 8 -10.31 1.09 -6.38
N GLN A 9 -11.48 1.52 -6.87
CA GLN A 9 -11.89 1.33 -8.25
C GLN A 9 -12.29 2.69 -8.83
N GLY A 10 -11.44 3.23 -9.71
CA GLY A 10 -11.59 4.59 -10.21
C GLY A 10 -11.67 5.60 -9.05
N ARG A 11 -12.79 6.33 -8.99
CA ARG A 11 -13.03 7.38 -7.99
C ARG A 11 -13.72 6.88 -6.71
N SER A 12 -13.93 5.57 -6.58
CA SER A 12 -14.63 4.94 -5.44
C SER A 12 -13.68 4.11 -4.58
N GLU A 13 -13.77 4.29 -3.25
CA GLU A 13 -13.03 3.49 -2.26
C GLU A 13 -14.03 2.66 -1.43
N ARG A 14 -13.65 1.42 -1.12
CA ARG A 14 -14.35 0.59 -0.13
C ARG A 14 -13.36 -0.15 0.75
N SER A 15 -13.79 -0.52 1.94
CA SER A 15 -12.99 -1.37 2.82
C SER A 15 -13.85 -2.18 3.77
N GLY A 16 -13.29 -3.26 4.29
CA GLY A 16 -14.00 -4.09 5.25
C GLY A 16 -13.20 -5.30 5.71
N SER A 17 -13.71 -5.95 6.74
CA SER A 17 -13.15 -7.21 7.23
C SER A 17 -13.52 -8.35 6.29
N TYR A 18 -12.61 -9.31 6.13
CA TYR A 18 -12.84 -10.52 5.38
C TYR A 18 -12.52 -11.77 6.20
N SER A 19 -13.14 -12.87 5.81
CA SER A 19 -12.71 -14.21 6.20
C SER A 19 -12.12 -14.92 5.01
N GLY A 20 -11.21 -15.86 5.23
CA GLY A 20 -10.60 -16.60 4.13
C GLY A 20 -10.17 -18.01 4.50
N SER A 21 -10.07 -18.84 3.48
CA SER A 21 -9.58 -20.22 3.53
C SER A 21 -8.35 -20.37 2.65
N VAL A 22 -7.50 -21.32 3.03
CA VAL A 22 -6.27 -21.65 2.33
C VAL A 22 -6.30 -23.12 1.99
N SER A 23 -5.98 -23.45 0.75
CA SER A 23 -5.75 -24.81 0.28
C SER A 23 -4.44 -24.88 -0.49
N VAL A 24 -3.77 -26.03 -0.45
CA VAL A 24 -2.57 -26.28 -1.25
C VAL A 24 -2.94 -27.32 -2.30
N ASN A 25 -2.66 -27.04 -3.57
CA ASN A 25 -2.91 -28.00 -4.64
C ASN A 25 -1.69 -28.89 -4.90
N ALA A 26 -1.88 -29.89 -5.77
CA ALA A 26 -0.85 -30.89 -6.09
C ALA A 26 0.44 -30.28 -6.70
N SER A 27 0.37 -29.04 -7.19
CA SER A 27 1.50 -28.32 -7.79
C SER A 27 2.24 -27.40 -6.80
N CYS A 28 2.02 -27.57 -5.49
CA CYS A 28 2.58 -26.69 -4.44
C CYS A 28 2.18 -25.21 -4.61
N VAL A 29 1.06 -24.95 -5.29
CA VAL A 29 0.47 -23.61 -5.37
C VAL A 29 -0.55 -23.50 -4.23
N VAL A 30 -0.45 -22.39 -3.50
CA VAL A 30 -1.40 -22.06 -2.43
C VAL A 30 -2.56 -21.29 -3.05
N GLU A 31 -3.75 -21.86 -2.94
CA GLU A 31 -4.99 -21.19 -3.30
C GLU A 31 -5.57 -20.51 -2.07
N LEU A 32 -5.83 -19.21 -2.21
CA LEU A 32 -6.43 -18.40 -1.18
C LEU A 32 -7.78 -17.89 -1.66
N GLU A 33 -8.83 -18.24 -0.92
CA GLU A 33 -10.16 -17.66 -1.07
C GLU A 33 -10.39 -16.63 0.03
N ARG A 34 -10.80 -15.41 -0.33
CA ARG A 34 -11.23 -14.36 0.59
C ARG A 34 -12.69 -14.02 0.33
N ARG A 35 -13.49 -14.05 1.39
CA ARG A 35 -14.89 -13.62 1.41
C ARG A 35 -14.95 -12.21 1.96
N LEU A 36 -15.05 -11.26 1.04
CA LEU A 36 -15.13 -9.83 1.28
C LEU A 36 -16.59 -9.40 1.38
N PRO A 37 -16.90 -8.22 1.96
CA PRO A 37 -18.26 -7.69 1.97
C PRO A 37 -18.86 -7.46 0.58
N TRP A 38 -18.01 -7.40 -0.44
CA TRP A 38 -18.39 -7.10 -1.83
C TRP A 38 -18.13 -8.25 -2.81
N GLY A 39 -17.82 -9.46 -2.33
CA GLY A 39 -17.65 -10.62 -3.18
C GLY A 39 -16.60 -11.61 -2.70
N VAL A 40 -16.36 -12.64 -3.52
CA VAL A 40 -15.34 -13.64 -3.27
C VAL A 40 -14.16 -13.40 -4.20
N GLU A 41 -12.97 -13.26 -3.62
CA GLU A 41 -11.71 -13.14 -4.36
C GLU A 41 -10.94 -14.46 -4.25
N ARG A 42 -10.39 -14.93 -5.36
CA ARG A 42 -9.49 -16.09 -5.40
C ARG A 42 -8.16 -15.70 -5.99
N THR A 43 -7.10 -16.01 -5.26
CA THR A 43 -5.72 -15.75 -5.69
C THR A 43 -4.89 -17.01 -5.56
N GLU A 44 -3.98 -17.20 -6.51
CA GLU A 44 -2.95 -18.23 -6.44
C GLU A 44 -1.65 -17.59 -5.96
N VAL A 45 -1.02 -18.21 -4.98
CA VAL A 45 0.18 -17.71 -4.31
C VAL A 45 1.31 -18.70 -4.51
N VAL A 46 2.41 -18.23 -5.06
CA VAL A 46 3.65 -19.00 -5.12
C VAL A 46 4.40 -18.82 -3.81
N VAL A 47 4.83 -19.93 -3.23
CA VAL A 47 5.63 -19.94 -2.00
C VAL A 47 7.10 -20.15 -2.31
N ASP A 48 7.98 -19.53 -1.52
CA ASP A 48 9.42 -19.74 -1.61
C ASP A 48 9.84 -21.12 -1.06
N GLY A 49 11.13 -21.46 -1.13
CA GLY A 49 11.67 -22.72 -0.59
C GLY A 49 11.54 -22.89 0.94
N ARG A 50 11.00 -21.89 1.65
CA ARG A 50 10.65 -21.93 3.08
C ARG A 50 9.14 -21.94 3.30
N GLY A 51 8.34 -22.09 2.24
CA GLY A 51 6.88 -22.06 2.28
C GLY A 51 6.28 -20.67 2.48
N ARG A 52 7.05 -19.58 2.30
CA ARG A 52 6.56 -18.22 2.52
C ARG A 52 5.96 -17.66 1.24
N PRO A 53 4.74 -17.09 1.28
CA PRO A 53 4.18 -16.42 0.12
C PRO A 53 4.97 -15.12 -0.13
N LEU A 54 5.28 -14.85 -1.40
CA LEU A 54 5.94 -13.59 -1.82
C LEU A 54 5.08 -12.82 -2.81
N TYR A 55 4.59 -13.52 -3.83
CA TYR A 55 3.81 -12.95 -4.92
C TYR A 55 2.56 -13.79 -5.17
N SER A 56 1.46 -13.12 -5.49
CA SER A 56 0.24 -13.78 -5.94
C SER A 56 -0.38 -13.09 -7.13
N ILE A 57 -1.13 -13.88 -7.89
CA ILE A 57 -1.92 -13.38 -9.01
C ILE A 57 -3.41 -13.65 -8.76
N SER A 58 -4.25 -12.70 -9.16
CA SER A 58 -5.71 -12.92 -9.26
C SER A 58 -6.04 -13.56 -10.59
N ARG A 59 -6.91 -14.58 -10.58
CA ARG A 59 -7.45 -15.21 -11.80
C ARG A 59 -8.87 -14.74 -12.13
N SER A 60 -9.35 -13.71 -11.46
CA SER A 60 -10.64 -13.09 -11.78
C SER A 60 -10.60 -12.53 -13.22
N PRO A 61 -11.62 -12.81 -14.06
CA PRO A 61 -11.69 -12.23 -15.40
C PRO A 61 -11.54 -10.71 -15.37
N GLY A 62 -10.63 -10.18 -16.18
CA GLY A 62 -10.35 -8.74 -16.26
C GLY A 62 -9.40 -8.19 -15.17
N ALA A 63 -8.88 -9.04 -14.28
CA ALA A 63 -7.93 -8.64 -13.25
C ALA A 63 -6.53 -9.22 -13.51
N VAL A 64 -5.51 -8.36 -13.45
CA VAL A 64 -4.09 -8.76 -13.34
C VAL A 64 -3.55 -8.11 -12.08
N ILE A 65 -3.96 -8.62 -10.92
CA ILE A 65 -3.48 -8.11 -9.63
C ILE A 65 -2.22 -8.87 -9.29
N THR A 66 -1.08 -8.16 -9.21
CA THR A 66 0.13 -8.69 -8.56
C THR A 66 0.10 -8.26 -7.10
N SER A 67 -0.16 -9.18 -6.18
CA SER A 67 -0.10 -8.88 -4.74
C SER A 67 1.28 -9.21 -4.18
N ARG A 68 1.75 -8.39 -3.24
CA ARG A 68 2.97 -8.64 -2.48
C ARG A 68 2.62 -9.10 -1.07
N TRP A 69 3.24 -10.16 -0.63
CA TRP A 69 3.08 -10.71 0.72
C TRP A 69 4.26 -10.30 1.59
N VAL A 70 3.97 -9.72 2.75
CA VAL A 70 5.00 -9.25 3.66
C VAL A 70 4.73 -9.76 5.07
N PRO A 71 5.68 -10.52 5.67
CA PRO A 71 5.52 -10.99 7.03
C PRO A 71 5.56 -9.79 7.99
N MET A 72 4.53 -9.66 8.80
CA MET A 72 4.48 -8.69 9.90
C MET A 72 4.79 -9.39 11.22
N VAL A 73 5.60 -8.75 12.05
CA VAL A 73 5.86 -9.19 13.42
C VAL A 73 4.59 -9.00 14.24
N LYS A 74 4.29 -9.96 15.11
CA LYS A 74 3.18 -9.82 16.06
C LYS A 74 3.48 -8.66 17.02
N GLY A 75 2.50 -7.79 17.23
CA GLY A 75 2.62 -6.67 18.15
C GLY A 75 1.78 -5.49 17.70
N SER A 76 1.82 -4.41 18.49
CA SER A 76 1.23 -3.14 18.09
C SER A 76 2.09 -2.45 17.02
N CYS A 77 1.42 -1.71 16.15
CA CYS A 77 2.06 -0.76 15.26
C CYS A 77 2.08 0.62 15.92
N SER A 78 3.12 1.40 15.61
CA SER A 78 3.24 2.78 16.07
C SER A 78 3.87 3.62 14.97
N ALA A 79 3.56 4.92 14.95
CA ALA A 79 4.07 5.81 13.91
C ALA A 79 5.61 5.98 14.02
N GLU A 80 6.15 5.86 15.23
CA GLU A 80 7.59 5.90 15.53
C GLU A 80 8.35 4.74 14.87
N GLN A 81 7.66 3.68 14.43
CA GLN A 81 8.27 2.62 13.65
C GLN A 81 8.78 3.12 12.29
N LEU A 82 8.25 4.26 11.81
CA LEU A 82 8.70 4.94 10.59
C LEU A 82 9.88 5.88 10.84
N ASP A 83 10.18 6.27 12.08
CA ASP A 83 11.21 7.27 12.40
C ASP A 83 12.53 7.02 11.70
N GLY A 84 13.08 8.10 11.13
CA GLY A 84 14.29 8.07 10.31
C GLY A 84 14.04 8.40 8.85
N LEU A 85 15.04 8.14 8.02
CA LEU A 85 14.96 8.31 6.58
C LEU A 85 14.27 7.09 5.96
N VAL A 86 13.34 7.33 5.04
CA VAL A 86 12.68 6.29 4.25
C VAL A 86 12.61 6.73 2.79
N LEU A 87 12.73 5.74 1.88
CA LEU A 87 12.59 5.94 0.44
C LEU A 87 11.32 5.25 -0.05
N SER A 88 10.51 5.98 -0.81
CA SER A 88 9.24 5.52 -1.36
C SER A 88 9.27 5.44 -2.85
N GLN A 89 8.53 4.46 -3.37
CA GLN A 89 8.10 4.46 -4.75
C GLN A 89 6.60 4.19 -4.82
N GLN A 90 5.92 4.98 -5.65
CA GLN A 90 4.54 4.75 -6.04
C GLN A 90 4.42 4.71 -7.56
N ALA A 91 3.42 3.97 -8.00
CA ALA A 91 2.93 3.99 -9.36
C ALA A 91 1.41 3.94 -9.33
N GLY A 92 0.79 4.59 -10.30
CA GLY A 92 -0.65 4.73 -10.33
C GLY A 92 -1.16 5.35 -11.61
N LEU A 93 -2.40 5.82 -11.52
CA LEU A 93 -3.06 6.56 -12.58
C LEU A 93 -3.64 7.86 -12.01
N SER A 94 -3.46 8.97 -12.71
CA SER A 94 -4.15 10.24 -12.43
C SER A 94 -5.22 10.50 -13.48
N TRP A 95 -6.37 11.02 -13.07
CA TRP A 95 -7.47 11.39 -13.95
C TRP A 95 -7.26 12.80 -14.51
N GLN A 96 -7.10 12.92 -15.83
CA GLN A 96 -6.96 14.21 -16.52
C GLN A 96 -8.25 14.61 -17.25
N GLY A 97 -9.39 14.52 -16.55
CA GLY A 97 -10.70 14.96 -17.05
C GLY A 97 -11.36 14.05 -18.10
N LYS A 98 -10.56 13.36 -18.92
CA LYS A 98 -11.04 12.47 -20.01
C LYS A 98 -10.50 11.05 -19.93
N ALA A 99 -9.32 10.88 -19.34
CA ALA A 99 -8.64 9.59 -19.29
C ALA A 99 -7.80 9.48 -18.02
N TRP A 100 -7.61 8.23 -17.60
CA TRP A 100 -6.59 7.85 -16.62
C TRP A 100 -5.24 7.81 -17.33
N VAL A 101 -4.27 8.57 -16.82
CA VAL A 101 -2.90 8.59 -17.34
C VAL A 101 -1.93 8.03 -16.31
N PRO A 102 -0.88 7.31 -16.72
CA PRO A 102 0.15 6.83 -15.81
C PRO A 102 0.79 7.96 -15.00
N ASN A 103 0.94 7.70 -13.70
CA ASN A 103 1.76 8.49 -12.81
C ASN A 103 2.78 7.58 -12.09
N ALA A 104 3.91 8.15 -11.71
CA ALA A 104 4.89 7.52 -10.85
C ALA A 104 5.56 8.59 -10.00
N VAL A 105 5.86 8.26 -8.74
CA VAL A 105 6.58 9.16 -7.85
C VAL A 105 7.61 8.36 -7.07
N VAL A 106 8.79 8.94 -6.92
CA VAL A 106 9.79 8.48 -5.95
C VAL A 106 10.01 9.56 -4.92
N GLN A 107 10.07 9.17 -3.66
CA GLN A 107 10.10 10.11 -2.55
C GLN A 107 11.25 9.80 -1.60
N ARG A 108 11.79 10.87 -1.03
CA ARG A 108 12.72 10.82 0.09
C ARG A 108 12.06 11.48 1.29
N GLU A 109 11.83 10.70 2.34
CA GLU A 109 11.01 11.10 3.49
C GLU A 109 11.79 11.03 4.79
N GLN A 110 11.76 12.12 5.55
CA GLN A 110 12.24 12.15 6.91
C GLN A 110 11.04 12.08 7.87
N TRP A 111 10.95 10.96 8.58
CA TRP A 111 9.90 10.71 9.55
C TRP A 111 10.37 10.98 10.99
N ARG A 112 9.47 11.55 11.79
CA ARG A 112 9.65 11.74 13.23
C ARG A 112 8.29 11.76 13.93
N SER A 113 8.04 10.75 14.76
CA SER A 113 6.86 10.65 15.63
C SER A 113 5.54 10.87 14.88
N GLY A 114 5.43 10.24 13.70
CA GLY A 114 4.26 10.34 12.83
C GLY A 114 4.18 11.59 11.98
N SER A 115 5.06 12.57 12.14
CA SER A 115 5.24 13.66 11.16
C SER A 115 6.21 13.24 10.06
N VAL A 116 5.99 13.74 8.85
CA VAL A 116 6.87 13.52 7.70
C VAL A 116 7.19 14.85 7.02
N GLU A 117 8.44 15.00 6.60
CA GLU A 117 8.89 16.01 5.65
C GLU A 117 9.59 15.30 4.49
N GLY A 118 9.27 15.67 3.26
CA GLY A 118 9.74 14.93 2.10
C GLY A 118 10.00 15.77 0.87
N ILE A 119 10.69 15.13 -0.08
CA ILE A 119 10.87 15.57 -1.45
C ILE A 119 10.30 14.49 -2.36
N ALA A 120 9.39 14.86 -3.26
CA ALA A 120 8.78 13.99 -4.23
C ALA A 120 9.28 14.35 -5.64
N LEU A 121 9.78 13.36 -6.37
CA LEU A 121 10.06 13.45 -7.80
C LEU A 121 8.93 12.71 -8.50
N MET A 122 8.05 13.44 -9.18
CA MET A 122 6.88 12.89 -9.82
C MET A 122 7.00 12.94 -11.33
N SER A 123 6.40 11.96 -12.00
CA SER A 123 6.19 11.95 -13.44
C SER A 123 4.74 11.62 -13.72
N THR A 124 4.05 12.52 -14.40
CA THR A 124 2.67 12.31 -14.86
C THR A 124 2.66 12.43 -16.37
N ASN A 125 2.33 11.33 -17.05
CA ASN A 125 2.41 11.24 -18.51
C ASN A 125 3.79 11.69 -19.09
N GLY A 126 4.88 11.38 -18.37
CA GLY A 126 6.24 11.76 -18.76
C GLY A 126 6.67 13.18 -18.40
N MET A 127 5.75 14.03 -17.91
CA MET A 127 6.09 15.37 -17.41
C MET A 127 6.58 15.27 -15.97
N GLY A 128 7.82 15.69 -15.75
CA GLY A 128 8.50 15.62 -14.46
C GLY A 128 8.28 16.86 -13.61
N GLU A 129 8.09 16.66 -12.31
CA GLU A 129 8.07 17.74 -11.32
C GLU A 129 8.79 17.30 -10.04
N THR A 130 9.36 18.27 -9.31
CA THR A 130 9.93 18.05 -7.98
C THR A 130 9.32 19.00 -6.98
N VAL A 131 8.70 18.47 -5.94
CA VAL A 131 8.06 19.27 -4.89
C VAL A 131 8.54 18.85 -3.50
N ARG A 132 8.54 19.81 -2.58
CA ARG A 132 8.66 19.53 -1.15
C ARG A 132 7.27 19.35 -0.56
N TYR A 133 7.15 18.53 0.46
CA TYR A 133 5.90 18.34 1.18
C TYR A 133 6.14 18.05 2.65
N SER A 134 5.08 18.22 3.43
CA SER A 134 5.03 17.83 4.84
C SER A 134 3.69 17.17 5.15
N GLY A 135 3.64 16.34 6.18
CA GLY A 135 2.44 15.61 6.50
C GLY A 135 2.43 15.01 7.90
N THR A 136 1.34 14.31 8.20
CA THR A 136 1.15 13.62 9.48
C THR A 136 0.34 12.35 9.31
N LEU A 137 0.83 11.27 9.91
CA LEU A 137 0.17 9.98 10.05
C LEU A 137 -0.52 9.89 11.41
N LYS A 138 -1.80 9.53 11.39
CA LYS A 138 -2.58 9.19 12.59
C LYS A 138 -3.08 7.75 12.49
N LEU A 139 -2.57 6.87 13.34
CA LEU A 139 -3.02 5.49 13.41
C LEU A 139 -4.39 5.39 14.08
N ALA A 140 -5.22 4.47 13.57
CA ALA A 140 -6.45 4.10 14.24
C ALA A 140 -6.15 3.30 15.53
N PRO A 141 -6.98 3.42 16.57
CA PRO A 141 -6.76 2.70 17.83
C PRO A 141 -6.58 1.20 17.62
N SER A 142 -5.55 0.63 18.23
CA SER A 142 -5.23 -0.81 18.15
C SER A 142 -5.10 -1.36 16.73
N SER A 143 -4.71 -0.52 15.77
CA SER A 143 -4.60 -0.88 14.36
C SER A 143 -3.27 -0.43 13.77
N CYS A 144 -2.77 -1.19 12.80
CA CYS A 144 -1.66 -0.77 11.95
C CYS A 144 -2.10 0.15 10.82
N TRP A 145 -3.41 0.29 10.61
CA TRP A 145 -3.98 1.23 9.65
C TRP A 145 -4.12 2.62 10.24
N GLY A 146 -3.92 3.64 9.41
CA GLY A 146 -4.10 5.04 9.76
C GLY A 146 -4.41 5.91 8.56
N GLU A 147 -4.57 7.20 8.84
CA GLU A 147 -4.72 8.25 7.84
C GLU A 147 -3.45 9.08 7.77
N LEU A 148 -2.91 9.23 6.57
CA LEU A 148 -1.79 10.13 6.29
C LEU A 148 -2.34 11.30 5.47
N GLN A 149 -2.07 12.50 5.95
CA GLN A 149 -2.43 13.74 5.28
C GLN A 149 -1.15 14.50 4.98
N GLU A 150 -0.97 14.91 3.74
CA GLU A 150 0.21 15.64 3.28
C GLU A 150 -0.21 16.93 2.58
N ARG A 151 0.70 17.89 2.56
CA ARG A 151 0.58 19.13 1.81
C ARG A 151 1.92 19.47 1.17
N ASP A 152 1.91 19.74 -0.12
CA ASP A 152 3.11 20.16 -0.85
C ASP A 152 3.39 21.66 -0.71
N SER A 153 4.54 22.08 -1.23
CA SER A 153 4.97 23.48 -1.27
C SER A 153 4.12 24.39 -2.16
N GLN A 154 3.24 23.83 -3.00
CA GLN A 154 2.29 24.57 -3.83
C GLN A 154 0.92 24.73 -3.15
N GLY A 155 0.71 24.07 -2.00
CA GLY A 155 -0.53 24.11 -1.26
C GLY A 155 -1.52 22.99 -1.61
N ASN A 156 -1.15 22.07 -2.51
CA ASN A 156 -1.98 20.91 -2.82
C ASN A 156 -2.02 19.97 -1.62
N GLY A 157 -3.22 19.52 -1.25
CA GLY A 157 -3.42 18.57 -0.17
C GLY A 157 -3.64 17.17 -0.71
N TYR A 158 -3.03 16.19 -0.06
CA TYR A 158 -3.13 14.79 -0.42
C TYR A 158 -3.59 13.96 0.78
N ARG A 159 -4.43 12.96 0.51
CA ARG A 159 -4.97 12.08 1.56
C ARG A 159 -4.73 10.64 1.22
N TYR A 160 -4.19 9.92 2.19
CA TYR A 160 -3.85 8.53 2.05
C TYR A 160 -4.42 7.71 3.21
N ARG A 161 -4.77 6.47 2.90
CA ARG A 161 -4.89 5.43 3.91
C ARG A 161 -3.58 4.68 3.96
N ALA A 162 -2.95 4.60 5.13
CA ALA A 162 -1.65 3.98 5.30
C ALA A 162 -1.74 2.74 6.21
N LEU A 163 -0.92 1.72 5.93
CA LEU A 163 -0.68 0.56 6.77
C LEU A 163 0.78 0.56 7.17
N VAL A 164 1.07 0.74 8.46
CA VAL A 164 2.43 0.60 8.99
C VAL A 164 2.82 -0.87 8.98
N VAL A 165 3.95 -1.16 8.34
CA VAL A 165 4.50 -2.51 8.20
C VAL A 165 5.54 -2.72 9.30
N ASN A 166 5.12 -3.41 10.34
CA ASN A 166 5.99 -3.77 11.47
C ASN A 166 6.84 -5.01 11.14
N GLY A 167 8.01 -4.80 10.56
CA GLY A 167 9.01 -5.85 10.29
C GLY A 167 10.16 -5.90 11.30
N HIS A 168 10.80 -7.06 11.44
CA HIS A 168 12.06 -7.18 12.19
C HIS A 168 13.21 -6.51 11.43
N LYS A 169 13.98 -5.64 12.11
CA LYS A 169 15.18 -4.97 11.56
C LYS A 169 16.19 -5.88 10.85
N ARG A 170 16.20 -7.19 11.13
CA ARG A 170 17.17 -8.15 10.58
C ARG A 170 16.62 -9.10 9.52
N SER A 171 15.29 -9.17 9.32
CA SER A 171 14.71 -10.24 8.49
C SER A 171 13.31 -9.96 7.93
N GLY A 172 12.73 -8.77 8.11
CA GLY A 172 11.41 -8.41 7.60
C GLY A 172 11.36 -6.99 7.05
N ALA A 173 10.51 -6.76 6.04
CA ALA A 173 10.35 -5.43 5.48
C ALA A 173 9.73 -4.48 6.51
N ARG A 174 10.29 -3.28 6.64
CA ARG A 174 9.76 -2.18 7.46
C ARG A 174 9.38 -1.03 6.54
N GLY A 175 8.45 -0.20 7.00
CA GLY A 175 7.96 0.95 6.23
C GLY A 175 6.45 1.04 6.35
N TYR A 176 5.80 1.51 5.28
CA TYR A 176 4.35 1.53 5.20
C TYR A 176 3.89 1.30 3.77
N PHE A 177 2.69 0.75 3.65
CA PHE A 177 1.92 0.72 2.43
C PHE A 177 0.91 1.86 2.48
N TYR A 178 0.57 2.46 1.34
CA TYR A 178 -0.52 3.40 1.30
C TYR A 178 -1.34 3.34 0.01
N LEU A 179 -2.59 3.75 0.17
CA LEU A 179 -3.58 3.93 -0.89
C LEU A 179 -4.00 5.39 -0.90
N GLN A 180 -3.82 6.07 -2.05
CA GLN A 180 -4.31 7.44 -2.22
C GLN A 180 -5.83 7.46 -2.31
N ARG A 181 -6.45 8.41 -1.61
CA ARG A 181 -7.90 8.54 -1.44
C ARG A 181 -8.50 9.65 -2.30
N ASP A 182 -7.66 10.46 -2.93
CA ASP A 182 -8.12 11.55 -3.77
C ASP A 182 -8.92 11.00 -4.96
N PRO A 183 -10.09 11.59 -5.29
CA PRO A 183 -10.98 11.12 -6.36
C PRO A 183 -10.26 10.87 -7.68
N ASP A 184 -9.29 11.71 -8.00
CA ASP A 184 -8.67 11.78 -9.31
C ASP A 184 -7.30 11.10 -9.34
N ASP A 185 -6.92 10.38 -8.29
CA ASP A 185 -5.67 9.62 -8.22
C ASP A 185 -5.91 8.19 -7.72
N LEU A 186 -5.54 7.23 -8.56
CA LEU A 186 -5.54 5.81 -8.26
C LEU A 186 -4.10 5.37 -8.07
N THR A 187 -3.56 5.66 -6.90
CA THR A 187 -2.14 5.43 -6.58
C THR A 187 -1.99 4.48 -5.42
N VAL A 188 -1.09 3.52 -5.59
CA VAL A 188 -0.62 2.63 -4.53
C VAL A 188 0.88 2.80 -4.40
N GLY A 189 1.32 3.04 -3.16
CA GLY A 189 2.72 3.14 -2.82
C GLY A 189 3.13 2.05 -1.85
N TRP A 190 4.36 1.56 -2.03
CA TRP A 190 5.00 0.67 -1.09
C TRP A 190 6.35 1.27 -0.70
N LEU A 191 6.56 1.51 0.60
CA LEU A 191 7.89 1.85 1.11
C LEU A 191 8.68 0.61 1.52
N VAL A 192 9.94 0.60 1.10
CA VAL A 192 10.95 -0.30 1.64
C VAL A 192 11.91 0.55 2.46
N ARG A 193 12.02 0.23 3.74
CA ARG A 193 13.15 0.68 4.56
C ARG A 193 14.30 -0.30 4.33
N ASP A 194 15.43 0.21 3.85
CA ASP A 194 16.71 -0.52 3.84
C ASP A 194 17.23 -0.77 5.27
#